data_AF-A0A1T4S6V9-F1
#
_entry.id   AF-A0A1T4S6V9-F1
#
_cell.length_a   1.000
_cell.length_b   1.000
_cell.length_c   1.000
_cell.angle_alpha   90.00
_cell.angle_beta   90.00
_cell.angle_gamma   90.00
#
_symmetry.space_group_name_H-M   'P 1'
#
loop_
_entity.id
_entity.type
_entity.pdbx_description
1 polymer ?
#
loop_
_entity_poly.entity_id
_entity_poly.type
_entity_poly.pdbx_seq_one_letter_code
_entity_poly.pdbx_strand_id
1 'polypeptide(L)'
;MKIKNKLSNLAWSRLRNRGLLIAVGAVALLAAACADDDLATDKPNKHMGTTLAFNVSDVQMDALAQNATEQTRGLSMQPIPASYLAPRKIDATGSNPHDFCLIESTVEGLNPVKPDAKTRGTILTAHTLGTFSSIGYRAASPAAAANPSTALLWFHGEKTNPDGTLQSRYDWDWPVNVYGRFYAVSPEATAANGITLSPSNYAQVPYVDFEVKSNVIDQVDLMTACSGEVHYEHGNDPTSNLKFTHALAAVKFSIGSNLSPVIIKKIEVSGVKYKGRYKLPNKADGS
;
A
#
# COMPACT_ATOMS: atom_id res chain seq x y z
N MET A 1 -7.06 -27.58 -58.17
CA MET A 1 -6.45 -27.97 -59.45
C MET A 1 -6.51 -26.78 -60.39
N LYS A 2 -5.34 -26.19 -60.74
CA LYS A 2 -5.19 -25.08 -61.69
C LYS A 2 -5.68 -25.50 -63.07
N ILE A 3 -6.12 -24.54 -63.91
CA ILE A 3 -5.48 -24.19 -65.20
C ILE A 3 -6.29 -23.17 -66.03
N LYS A 4 -5.62 -22.02 -66.25
CA LYS A 4 -5.44 -21.22 -67.49
C LYS A 4 -6.60 -20.47 -68.16
N ASN A 5 -6.33 -19.18 -68.39
CA ASN A 5 -6.07 -18.49 -69.69
C ASN A 5 -6.50 -17.02 -69.54
N LYS A 6 -5.93 -15.97 -70.14
CA LYS A 6 -4.85 -15.76 -71.12
C LYS A 6 -4.60 -14.23 -71.16
N LEU A 7 -3.33 -13.83 -71.37
CA LEU A 7 -2.83 -12.80 -72.31
C LEU A 7 -3.64 -11.48 -72.45
N SER A 8 -3.07 -10.27 -72.35
CA SER A 8 -1.96 -9.79 -73.19
C SER A 8 -1.62 -8.32 -72.91
N ASN A 9 -0.31 -8.04 -72.91
CA ASN A 9 0.43 -6.96 -73.59
C ASN A 9 0.04 -5.47 -73.51
N LEU A 10 1.03 -4.66 -73.12
CA LEU A 10 1.58 -3.47 -73.82
C LEU A 10 2.57 -2.81 -72.83
N ALA A 11 3.86 -3.14 -72.83
CA ALA A 11 4.93 -2.65 -73.72
C ALA A 11 5.04 -1.11 -73.77
N TRP A 12 6.24 -0.60 -73.47
CA TRP A 12 6.98 0.56 -74.01
C TRP A 12 8.06 0.91 -72.96
N SER A 13 9.23 0.26 -72.94
CA SER A 13 10.40 0.36 -73.81
C SER A 13 11.29 1.59 -73.57
N ARG A 14 12.55 1.28 -73.16
CA ARG A 14 13.84 1.84 -73.63
C ARG A 14 14.26 3.22 -73.08
N LEU A 15 15.54 3.54 -72.82
CA LEU A 15 16.84 2.83 -72.93
C LEU A 15 17.93 3.73 -72.28
N ARG A 16 18.89 3.12 -71.58
CA ARG A 16 20.36 3.27 -71.75
C ARG A 16 21.02 4.60 -71.29
N ASN A 17 22.25 4.68 -70.80
CA ASN A 17 23.27 3.85 -70.12
C ASN A 17 24.50 4.80 -69.98
N ARG A 18 25.40 4.51 -69.03
CA ARG A 18 26.76 5.08 -68.83
C ARG A 18 26.78 6.48 -68.19
N GLY A 19 27.50 6.77 -67.12
CA GLY A 19 28.55 6.06 -66.39
C GLY A 19 29.60 7.10 -65.98
N LEU A 20 29.79 7.33 -64.67
CA LEU A 20 31.05 7.84 -64.12
C LEU A 20 31.09 7.61 -62.61
N LEU A 21 32.18 7.00 -62.16
CA LEU A 21 32.56 6.76 -60.78
C LEU A 21 32.84 8.08 -60.07
N ILE A 22 32.27 8.31 -58.88
CA ILE A 22 32.96 8.98 -57.77
C ILE A 22 32.61 8.22 -56.49
N ALA A 23 33.63 7.60 -55.92
CA ALA A 23 33.61 6.97 -54.61
C ALA A 23 33.92 8.03 -53.54
N VAL A 24 33.00 8.32 -52.63
CA VAL A 24 33.27 8.92 -51.31
C VAL A 24 32.11 8.56 -50.37
N GLY A 25 32.41 8.05 -49.17
CA GLY A 25 31.56 8.34 -47.99
C GLY A 25 30.92 7.15 -47.27
N ALA A 26 31.69 6.56 -46.36
CA ALA A 26 31.30 6.16 -44.99
C ALA A 26 30.01 5.35 -44.74
N VAL A 27 30.22 4.05 -44.48
CA VAL A 27 29.64 3.21 -43.41
C VAL A 27 28.26 3.61 -42.88
N ALA A 28 27.27 2.80 -43.26
CA ALA A 28 26.04 2.63 -42.52
C ALA A 28 26.33 2.04 -41.13
N LEU A 29 26.04 2.81 -40.08
CA LEU A 29 25.67 2.26 -38.78
C LEU A 29 24.21 2.67 -38.53
N LEU A 30 23.32 1.78 -38.95
CA LEU A 30 21.96 1.73 -38.42
C LEU A 30 22.07 1.30 -36.96
N ALA A 31 22.15 2.28 -36.05
CA ALA A 31 21.75 2.05 -34.68
C ALA A 31 20.23 1.90 -34.70
N ALA A 32 19.77 0.66 -34.84
CA ALA A 32 18.48 0.26 -34.31
C ALA A 32 18.57 0.50 -32.80
N ALA A 33 18.12 1.67 -32.34
CA ALA A 33 17.69 1.80 -30.97
C ALA A 33 16.46 0.91 -30.85
N CYS A 34 16.64 -0.28 -30.29
CA CYS A 34 15.55 -0.99 -29.66
C CYS A 34 14.93 0.01 -28.67
N ALA A 35 13.71 0.43 -28.96
CA ALA A 35 12.81 0.86 -27.90
C ALA A 35 12.69 -0.35 -26.97
N ASP A 36 13.33 -0.27 -25.81
CA ASP A 36 12.87 -1.02 -24.65
C ASP A 36 11.55 -0.35 -24.25
N ASP A 37 10.47 -0.90 -24.78
CA ASP A 37 9.16 -0.69 -24.20
C ASP A 37 9.00 -1.64 -23.02
N ASP A 38 8.29 -1.13 -22.02
CA ASP A 38 7.61 -1.87 -20.96
C ASP A 38 8.45 -2.36 -19.76
N LEU A 39 8.56 -1.47 -18.77
CA LEU A 39 8.25 -1.78 -17.37
C LEU A 39 8.07 -0.49 -16.55
N ALA A 40 7.27 0.45 -17.07
CA ALA A 40 6.66 1.48 -16.24
C ALA A 40 5.24 1.02 -15.95
N THR A 41 4.97 0.64 -14.70
CA THR A 41 3.59 0.48 -14.24
C THR A 41 2.97 1.86 -14.17
N ASP A 42 2.45 2.32 -15.31
CA ASP A 42 1.64 3.52 -15.44
C ASP A 42 0.38 3.38 -14.57
N LYS A 43 0.42 3.94 -13.36
CA LYS A 43 -0.75 4.71 -12.90
C LYS A 43 -0.71 6.02 -13.70
N PRO A 44 -1.85 6.54 -14.19
CA PRO A 44 -1.82 7.76 -14.98
C PRO A 44 -1.22 8.88 -14.13
N ASN A 45 -0.03 9.36 -14.53
CA ASN A 45 0.55 10.60 -14.04
C ASN A 45 -0.38 11.74 -14.44
N LYS A 46 -1.40 11.97 -13.62
CA LYS A 46 -2.19 13.18 -13.67
C LYS A 46 -1.28 14.27 -13.18
N HIS A 47 -0.76 15.09 -14.09
CA HIS A 47 -0.12 16.35 -13.69
C HIS A 47 -1.12 17.16 -12.86
N MET A 48 -0.93 17.15 -11.54
CA MET A 48 -1.81 17.81 -10.58
C MET A 48 -1.33 19.24 -10.32
N GLY A 49 -0.20 19.64 -10.92
CA GLY A 49 0.35 20.98 -10.79
C GLY A 49 0.83 21.20 -9.36
N THR A 50 0.35 22.27 -8.73
CA THR A 50 0.63 22.54 -7.30
C THR A 50 -0.32 21.80 -6.36
N THR A 51 -1.32 21.07 -6.83
CA THR A 51 -2.30 20.42 -5.96
C THR A 51 -1.73 19.16 -5.31
N LEU A 52 -1.89 19.06 -3.99
CA LEU A 52 -1.51 17.89 -3.21
C LEU A 52 -2.41 16.69 -3.51
N ALA A 53 -1.79 15.55 -3.76
CA ALA A 53 -2.43 14.23 -3.81
C ALA A 53 -1.47 13.17 -3.29
N PHE A 54 -2.00 12.01 -2.92
CA PHE A 54 -1.21 10.91 -2.38
C PHE A 54 -1.11 9.73 -3.35
N ASN A 55 0.05 9.10 -3.40
CA ASN A 55 0.16 7.75 -3.95
C ASN A 55 -0.04 6.75 -2.82
N VAL A 56 -1.14 6.01 -2.86
CA VAL A 56 -1.54 5.07 -1.81
C VAL A 56 -1.09 3.66 -2.16
N SER A 57 -0.42 3.00 -1.21
CA SER A 57 -0.07 1.57 -1.26
C SER A 57 -0.12 0.96 0.14
N ASP A 58 0.12 -0.36 0.26
CA ASP A 58 0.31 -1.03 1.53
C ASP A 58 1.58 -1.90 1.50
N VAL A 59 2.25 -2.05 2.65
CA VAL A 59 3.56 -2.72 2.74
C VAL A 59 3.50 -4.16 2.24
N GLN A 60 2.36 -4.81 2.39
CA GLN A 60 2.25 -6.22 2.08
C GLN A 60 2.02 -6.48 0.59
N MET A 61 1.14 -5.72 -0.05
CA MET A 61 0.92 -5.81 -1.49
C MET A 61 2.17 -5.38 -2.26
N ASP A 62 2.90 -4.38 -1.79
CA ASP A 62 4.20 -4.00 -2.37
C ASP A 62 5.20 -5.15 -2.27
N ALA A 63 5.27 -5.85 -1.12
CA ALA A 63 6.15 -7.01 -0.95
C ALA A 63 5.75 -8.19 -1.86
N LEU A 64 4.44 -8.44 -2.02
CA LEU A 64 3.93 -9.47 -2.92
C LEU A 64 4.21 -9.15 -4.40
N ALA A 65 4.09 -7.89 -4.81
CA ALA A 65 4.38 -7.44 -6.17
C ALA A 65 5.88 -7.54 -6.50
N GLN A 66 6.76 -7.29 -5.52
CA GLN A 66 8.21 -7.40 -5.68
C GLN A 66 8.71 -8.85 -5.63
N ASN A 67 8.02 -9.76 -4.91
CA ASN A 67 8.42 -11.15 -4.72
C ASN A 67 7.30 -12.13 -5.10
N ALA A 68 6.87 -12.13 -6.36
CA ALA A 68 5.77 -12.96 -6.86
C ALA A 68 5.98 -14.49 -6.71
N THR A 69 7.21 -14.93 -6.42
CA THR A 69 7.59 -16.35 -6.33
C THR A 69 7.91 -16.85 -4.92
N GLU A 70 7.96 -15.99 -3.90
CA GLU A 70 8.25 -16.40 -2.52
C GLU A 70 7.22 -15.82 -1.56
N GLN A 71 6.49 -16.69 -0.85
CA GLN A 71 5.61 -16.32 0.27
C GLN A 71 6.44 -15.51 1.28
N THR A 72 6.33 -14.19 1.25
CA THR A 72 7.23 -13.31 2.01
C THR A 72 6.86 -13.36 3.50
N ARG A 73 7.54 -14.23 4.25
CA ARG A 73 7.37 -14.46 5.71
C ARG A 73 8.14 -13.46 6.57
N GLY A 74 8.20 -12.20 6.16
CA GLY A 74 8.99 -11.17 6.84
C GLY A 74 8.44 -9.78 6.55
N LEU A 75 7.61 -9.25 7.45
CA LEU A 75 7.04 -7.90 7.34
C LEU A 75 7.17 -7.10 8.65
N SER A 76 7.74 -7.71 9.71
CA SER A 76 8.01 -7.00 10.95
C SER A 76 9.18 -6.03 10.81
N MET A 77 8.99 -4.81 11.28
CA MET A 77 10.03 -3.76 11.29
C MET A 77 11.13 -3.98 12.33
N GLN A 78 10.87 -4.84 13.31
CA GLN A 78 11.86 -5.32 14.27
C GLN A 78 11.95 -6.84 14.13
N PRO A 79 13.16 -7.44 14.17
CA PRO A 79 13.31 -8.88 14.05
C PRO A 79 12.49 -9.61 15.11
N ILE A 80 11.38 -10.22 14.72
CA ILE A 80 10.66 -11.14 15.59
C ILE A 80 11.49 -12.43 15.63
N PRO A 81 11.89 -12.92 16.81
CA PRO A 81 12.65 -14.16 16.88
C PRO A 81 11.85 -15.30 16.24
N ALA A 82 12.49 -16.12 15.41
CA ALA A 82 11.83 -17.22 14.68
C ALA A 82 11.07 -18.18 15.62
N SER A 83 11.47 -18.27 16.89
CA SER A 83 10.78 -19.03 17.93
C SER A 83 9.36 -18.53 18.26
N TYR A 84 9.01 -17.28 17.95
CA TYR A 84 7.65 -16.75 18.06
C TYR A 84 6.77 -17.10 16.85
N LEU A 85 7.38 -17.42 15.71
CA LEU A 85 6.68 -17.83 14.48
C LEU A 85 6.52 -19.36 14.38
N ALA A 86 7.31 -20.11 15.16
CA ALA A 86 7.22 -21.56 15.24
C ALA A 86 5.82 -21.98 15.74
N PRO A 87 5.10 -22.86 15.02
CA PRO A 87 3.82 -23.37 15.48
C PRO A 87 3.92 -23.99 16.87
N ARG A 88 2.94 -23.73 17.72
CA ARG A 88 2.91 -24.23 19.10
C ARG A 88 1.67 -25.07 19.34
N LYS A 89 1.87 -26.21 19.98
CA LYS A 89 0.79 -27.00 20.55
C LYS A 89 0.56 -26.51 21.97
N ILE A 90 -0.65 -26.09 22.27
CA ILE A 90 -1.09 -25.70 23.61
C ILE A 90 -2.07 -26.78 24.05
N ASP A 91 -1.69 -27.54 25.08
CA ASP A 91 -2.52 -28.61 25.61
C ASP A 91 -3.76 -28.02 26.30
N ALA A 92 -4.92 -28.63 26.07
CA ALA A 92 -6.14 -28.21 26.76
C ALA A 92 -6.07 -28.60 28.23
N THR A 93 -6.45 -27.67 29.10
CA THR A 93 -6.62 -27.93 30.54
C THR A 93 -8.11 -27.93 30.87
N GLY A 94 -8.55 -28.83 31.75
CA GLY A 94 -9.96 -28.92 32.14
C GLY A 94 -10.39 -30.32 32.57
N SER A 95 -11.70 -30.50 32.73
CA SER A 95 -12.32 -31.74 33.20
C SER A 95 -12.30 -32.89 32.19
N ASN A 96 -12.03 -32.62 30.90
CA ASN A 96 -11.81 -33.61 29.84
C ASN A 96 -10.54 -33.25 29.03
N PRO A 97 -9.34 -33.37 29.61
CA PRO A 97 -8.10 -32.82 29.04
C PRO A 97 -7.49 -33.66 27.91
N HIS A 98 -8.04 -34.83 27.60
CA HIS A 98 -7.34 -35.83 26.77
C HIS A 98 -7.59 -35.79 25.26
N ASP A 99 -8.55 -35.01 24.75
CA ASP A 99 -8.92 -35.09 23.32
C ASP A 99 -8.73 -33.78 22.52
N PHE A 100 -8.29 -32.69 23.15
CA PHE A 100 -8.16 -31.40 22.48
C PHE A 100 -6.83 -30.71 22.74
N CYS A 101 -6.32 -30.05 21.71
CA CYS A 101 -5.23 -29.11 21.82
C CYS A 101 -5.50 -27.92 20.90
N LEU A 102 -4.97 -26.76 21.25
CA LEU A 102 -4.92 -25.62 20.36
C LEU A 102 -3.61 -25.68 19.59
N ILE A 103 -3.70 -25.50 18.28
CA ILE A 103 -2.53 -25.30 17.43
C ILE A 103 -2.46 -23.81 17.12
N GLU A 104 -1.48 -23.15 17.71
CA GLU A 104 -1.14 -21.77 17.39
C GLU A 104 -0.21 -21.76 16.17
N SER A 105 -0.58 -20.96 15.17
CA SER A 105 0.29 -20.66 14.05
C SER A 105 0.32 -19.15 13.87
N THR A 106 1.54 -18.62 13.89
CA THR A 106 1.79 -17.18 13.73
C THR A 106 2.47 -16.98 12.39
N VAL A 107 1.91 -16.07 11.60
CA VAL A 107 2.49 -15.63 10.33
C VAL A 107 2.69 -14.14 10.44
N GLU A 108 3.85 -13.66 9.99
CA GLU A 108 4.05 -12.22 9.85
C GLU A 108 3.25 -11.69 8.66
N GLY A 109 2.52 -10.59 8.88
CA GLY A 109 1.59 -10.02 7.92
C GLY A 109 0.36 -10.90 7.67
N LEU A 110 -0.39 -10.56 6.62
CA LEU A 110 -1.51 -11.33 6.12
C LEU A 110 -1.06 -12.68 5.55
N ASN A 111 -1.76 -13.73 5.94
CA ASN A 111 -1.58 -15.05 5.36
C ASN A 111 -2.25 -15.06 3.96
N PRO A 112 -1.50 -15.24 2.84
CA PRO A 112 -2.05 -15.22 1.48
C PRO A 112 -2.87 -16.48 1.15
N VAL A 113 -3.00 -17.44 2.09
CA VAL A 113 -3.92 -18.57 1.93
C VAL A 113 -5.32 -18.00 1.75
N LYS A 114 -5.87 -18.21 0.56
CA LYS A 114 -7.15 -17.74 0.01
C LYS A 114 -8.13 -17.25 1.09
N PRO A 115 -8.75 -16.07 0.91
CA PRO A 115 -9.88 -15.67 1.73
C PRO A 115 -11.00 -16.70 1.56
N ASP A 116 -11.04 -17.70 2.45
CA ASP A 116 -12.22 -18.54 2.58
C ASP A 116 -13.36 -17.63 3.03
N ALA A 117 -14.51 -17.79 2.37
CA ALA A 117 -15.72 -17.09 2.74
C ALA A 117 -16.07 -17.43 4.20
N LYS A 118 -15.95 -16.41 5.07
CA LYS A 118 -16.30 -16.34 6.52
C LYS A 118 -15.14 -16.27 7.52
N THR A 119 -14.12 -15.43 7.28
CA THR A 119 -13.49 -14.74 8.42
C THR A 119 -14.37 -13.57 8.83
N ARG A 120 -14.70 -13.45 10.12
CA ARG A 120 -15.65 -12.42 10.61
C ARG A 120 -15.06 -11.01 10.69
N GLY A 121 -13.75 -10.87 10.50
CA GLY A 121 -13.06 -9.58 10.31
C GLY A 121 -12.60 -9.45 8.85
N THR A 122 -12.82 -8.26 8.29
CA THR A 122 -12.36 -7.89 6.94
C THR A 122 -10.98 -7.26 7.06
N ILE A 123 -10.00 -7.88 6.41
CA ILE A 123 -8.66 -7.33 6.25
C ILE A 123 -8.70 -6.25 5.18
N LEU A 124 -8.11 -5.08 5.46
CA LEU A 124 -7.97 -4.02 4.48
C LEU A 124 -6.65 -4.15 3.73
N THR A 125 -6.67 -3.88 2.44
CA THR A 125 -5.49 -3.70 1.58
C THR A 125 -5.63 -2.36 0.88
N ALA A 126 -4.58 -1.86 0.22
CA ALA A 126 -4.67 -0.64 -0.57
C ALA A 126 -5.83 -0.67 -1.60
N HIS A 127 -6.18 -1.85 -2.11
CA HIS A 127 -7.28 -2.04 -3.05
C HIS A 127 -8.68 -2.06 -2.42
N THR A 128 -8.78 -2.32 -1.12
CA THR A 128 -10.05 -2.36 -0.37
C THR A 128 -10.19 -1.20 0.63
N LEU A 129 -9.24 -0.25 0.63
CA LEU A 129 -9.34 0.98 1.41
C LEU A 129 -10.62 1.72 1.05
N GLY A 130 -11.37 2.10 2.07
CA GLY A 130 -12.40 3.12 1.98
C GLY A 130 -11.80 4.52 2.15
N THR A 131 -12.67 5.52 2.27
CA THR A 131 -12.25 6.85 2.71
C THR A 131 -11.47 6.76 4.02
N PHE A 132 -10.35 7.45 4.08
CA PHE A 132 -9.46 7.50 5.25
C PHE A 132 -9.25 8.94 5.70
N SER A 133 -8.65 9.12 6.87
CA SER A 133 -8.32 10.44 7.41
C SER A 133 -6.85 10.75 7.24
N SER A 134 -6.52 11.96 6.82
CA SER A 134 -5.14 12.44 6.70
C SER A 134 -4.87 13.70 7.53
N ILE A 135 -3.62 13.86 7.95
CA ILE A 135 -3.10 15.05 8.62
C ILE A 135 -1.88 15.50 7.82
N GLY A 136 -1.82 16.79 7.49
CA GLY A 136 -0.74 17.38 6.72
C GLY A 136 -0.05 18.49 7.47
N TYR A 137 1.28 18.43 7.49
CA TYR A 137 2.14 19.51 7.94
C TYR A 137 3.00 19.98 6.76
N ARG A 138 3.25 21.28 6.69
CA ARG A 138 4.17 21.88 5.71
C ARG A 138 5.14 22.85 6.35
N ALA A 139 6.30 23.03 5.75
CA ALA A 139 7.34 23.94 6.23
C ALA A 139 8.32 24.36 5.13
N ALA A 140 9.14 25.37 5.44
CA ALA A 140 10.24 25.83 4.60
C ALA A 140 11.48 24.92 4.64
N SER A 141 11.56 23.97 5.58
CA SER A 141 12.70 23.08 5.73
C SER A 141 12.27 21.66 6.13
N PRO A 142 13.07 20.62 5.79
CA PRO A 142 12.72 19.23 6.08
C PRO A 142 12.69 18.94 7.59
N ALA A 143 13.63 19.53 8.34
CA ALA A 143 13.70 19.38 9.79
C ALA A 143 12.45 19.96 10.48
N ALA A 144 11.93 21.09 9.97
CA ALA A 144 10.69 21.67 10.48
C ALA A 144 9.48 20.78 10.10
N ALA A 145 9.38 20.30 8.86
CA ALA A 145 8.31 19.40 8.45
C ALA A 145 8.27 18.09 9.26
N ALA A 146 9.42 17.62 9.78
CA ALA A 146 9.50 16.46 10.66
C ALA A 146 9.09 16.71 12.12
N ASN A 147 8.83 17.96 12.51
CA ASN A 147 8.51 18.35 13.87
C ASN A 147 7.21 19.18 13.90
N PRO A 148 6.07 18.58 14.31
CA PRO A 148 4.79 19.28 14.40
C PRO A 148 4.77 20.54 15.28
N SER A 149 5.73 20.73 16.19
CA SER A 149 5.83 21.96 16.99
C SER A 149 6.36 23.17 16.20
N THR A 150 7.04 22.95 15.09
CA THR A 150 7.64 24.01 14.25
C THR A 150 7.10 24.04 12.83
N ALA A 151 6.44 22.97 12.38
CA ALA A 151 5.72 22.97 11.11
C ALA A 151 4.40 23.76 11.18
N LEU A 152 3.92 24.20 10.02
CA LEU A 152 2.57 24.72 9.86
C LEU A 152 1.62 23.55 9.65
N LEU A 153 0.59 23.45 10.50
CA LEU A 153 -0.53 22.55 10.26
C LEU A 153 -1.27 23.00 8.99
N TRP A 154 -1.32 22.14 7.99
CA TRP A 154 -1.96 22.42 6.72
C TRP A 154 -3.42 21.95 6.71
N PHE A 155 -3.67 20.75 7.23
CA PHE A 155 -5.00 20.19 7.44
C PHE A 155 -4.96 19.08 8.49
N HIS A 156 -6.09 18.80 9.12
CA HIS A 156 -6.21 17.84 10.21
C HIS A 156 -7.50 17.03 10.07
N GLY A 157 -7.36 15.71 9.97
CA GLY A 157 -8.51 14.81 9.79
C GLY A 157 -9.22 14.99 8.46
N GLU A 158 -8.51 15.45 7.42
CA GLU A 158 -9.08 15.63 6.09
C GLU A 158 -9.52 14.27 5.53
N LYS A 159 -10.71 14.23 4.94
CA LYS A 159 -11.21 13.06 4.24
C LYS A 159 -10.42 12.88 2.95
N THR A 160 -9.85 11.71 2.79
CA THR A 160 -9.06 11.34 1.62
C THR A 160 -9.66 10.10 0.99
N ASN A 161 -9.86 10.16 -0.31
CA ASN A 161 -10.40 9.07 -1.10
C ASN A 161 -9.35 7.94 -1.26
N PRO A 162 -9.79 6.70 -1.54
CA PRO A 162 -8.87 5.57 -1.74
C PRO A 162 -7.83 5.78 -2.85
N ASP A 163 -8.14 6.63 -3.83
CA ASP A 163 -7.22 7.00 -4.92
C ASP A 163 -6.16 8.05 -4.51
N GLY A 164 -6.18 8.49 -3.25
CA GLY A 164 -5.26 9.47 -2.68
C GLY A 164 -5.65 10.93 -2.92
N THR A 165 -6.79 11.21 -3.54
CA THR A 165 -7.31 12.58 -3.67
C THR A 165 -7.95 13.05 -2.37
N LEU A 166 -7.66 14.29 -1.95
CA LEU A 166 -8.31 14.91 -0.79
C LEU A 166 -9.67 15.49 -1.20
N GLN A 167 -10.63 15.49 -0.27
CA GLN A 167 -11.95 16.06 -0.51
C GLN A 167 -11.87 17.57 -0.75
N SER A 168 -11.01 18.26 -0.02
CA SER A 168 -10.69 19.67 -0.21
C SER A 168 -9.42 19.84 -1.05
N ARG A 169 -9.33 20.95 -1.80
CA ARG A 169 -8.14 21.29 -2.58
C ARG A 169 -7.08 21.97 -1.69
N TYR A 170 -5.87 21.46 -1.73
CA TYR A 170 -4.70 22.05 -1.06
C TYR A 170 -3.57 22.22 -2.07
N ASP A 171 -3.09 23.44 -2.27
CA ASP A 171 -2.01 23.75 -3.20
C ASP A 171 -0.69 24.08 -2.47
N TRP A 172 0.41 23.51 -2.93
CA TRP A 172 1.76 23.78 -2.44
C TRP A 172 2.11 25.27 -2.57
N ASP A 173 2.77 25.79 -1.55
CA ASP A 173 3.11 27.20 -1.40
C ASP A 173 4.59 27.39 -1.73
N TRP A 174 4.91 27.47 -3.02
CA TRP A 174 6.28 27.65 -3.50
C TRP A 174 6.64 29.15 -3.58
N PRO A 175 7.87 29.55 -3.19
CA PRO A 175 8.97 28.75 -2.64
C PRO A 175 8.96 28.65 -1.11
N VAL A 176 7.87 29.05 -0.44
CA VAL A 176 7.86 29.30 1.01
C VAL A 176 7.77 28.00 1.83
N ASN A 177 6.78 27.16 1.56
CA ASN A 177 6.53 25.92 2.28
C ASN A 177 6.60 24.72 1.33
N VAL A 178 7.82 24.38 0.91
CA VAL A 178 8.11 23.34 -0.08
C VAL A 178 8.37 21.97 0.52
N TYR A 179 8.43 21.84 1.86
CA TYR A 179 8.53 20.54 2.53
C TYR A 179 7.22 20.17 3.19
N GLY A 180 6.87 18.89 3.15
CA GLY A 180 5.66 18.34 3.74
C GLY A 180 5.91 17.04 4.48
N ARG A 181 4.99 16.74 5.40
CA ARG A 181 4.89 15.46 6.07
C ARG A 181 3.45 15.14 6.33
N PHE A 182 3.05 13.94 5.94
CA PHE A 182 1.67 13.51 5.95
C PHE A 182 1.54 12.24 6.78
N TYR A 183 0.45 12.19 7.53
CA TYR A 183 0.05 11.02 8.30
C TYR A 183 -1.33 10.61 7.84
N ALA A 184 -1.59 9.30 7.82
CA ALA A 184 -2.91 8.78 7.45
C ALA A 184 -3.34 7.65 8.37
N VAL A 185 -4.64 7.54 8.55
CA VAL A 185 -5.31 6.53 9.38
C VAL A 185 -6.52 6.01 8.63
N SER A 186 -6.59 4.69 8.49
CA SER A 186 -7.69 3.99 7.84
C SER A 186 -8.28 2.93 8.78
N PRO A 187 -9.61 2.72 8.78
CA PRO A 187 -10.62 3.53 8.08
C PRO A 187 -10.73 4.96 8.64
N GLU A 188 -11.58 5.81 8.03
CA GLU A 188 -11.80 7.20 8.48
C GLU A 188 -11.89 7.31 10.01
N ALA A 189 -11.17 8.27 10.58
CA ALA A 189 -11.13 8.51 12.01
C ALA A 189 -12.46 9.09 12.51
N THR A 190 -13.37 8.20 12.88
CA THR A 190 -14.70 8.53 13.39
C THR A 190 -15.02 7.72 14.63
N ALA A 191 -15.96 8.22 15.44
CA ALA A 191 -16.53 7.47 16.55
C ALA A 191 -17.16 6.15 16.08
N ALA A 192 -17.74 6.12 14.88
CA ALA A 192 -18.30 4.91 14.29
C ALA A 192 -17.26 3.83 14.01
N ASN A 193 -16.00 4.20 13.77
CA ASN A 193 -14.89 3.26 13.61
C ASN A 193 -14.10 3.02 14.91
N GLY A 194 -14.48 3.69 16.01
CA GLY A 194 -13.73 3.62 17.27
C GLY A 194 -12.36 4.31 17.20
N ILE A 195 -12.17 5.25 16.26
CA ILE A 195 -10.89 5.90 15.97
C ILE A 195 -11.01 7.39 16.29
N THR A 196 -10.10 7.91 17.11
CA THR A 196 -10.01 9.34 17.42
C THR A 196 -8.59 9.84 17.19
N LEU A 197 -8.42 10.87 16.37
CA LEU A 197 -7.12 11.51 16.14
C LEU A 197 -6.73 12.38 17.35
N SER A 198 -5.43 12.55 17.56
CA SER A 198 -4.91 13.59 18.45
C SER A 198 -5.48 14.96 18.06
N PRO A 199 -5.69 15.89 19.02
CA PRO A 199 -6.16 17.24 18.73
C PRO A 199 -5.31 17.98 17.69
N SER A 200 -5.91 18.91 16.94
CA SER A 200 -5.21 19.68 15.90
C SER A 200 -4.11 20.59 16.46
N ASN A 201 -4.23 21.04 17.72
CA ASN A 201 -3.22 21.83 18.41
C ASN A 201 -2.13 20.98 19.10
N TYR A 202 -2.09 19.66 18.85
CA TYR A 202 -1.07 18.79 19.42
C TYR A 202 0.28 19.02 18.72
N ALA A 203 1.24 19.56 19.47
CA ALA A 203 2.55 19.99 18.96
C ALA A 203 3.59 18.85 18.82
N GLN A 204 3.18 17.59 18.81
CA GLN A 204 4.05 16.44 18.59
C GLN A 204 3.49 15.55 17.48
N VAL A 205 4.23 14.51 17.11
CA VAL A 205 3.78 13.50 16.14
C VAL A 205 2.38 13.01 16.54
N PRO A 206 1.38 13.09 15.63
CA PRO A 206 0.01 12.72 15.95
C PRO A 206 -0.12 11.30 16.51
N TYR A 207 -1.17 11.08 17.28
CA TYR A 207 -1.53 9.76 17.79
C TYR A 207 -2.98 9.44 17.41
N VAL A 208 -3.33 8.17 17.55
CA VAL A 208 -4.68 7.65 17.42
C VAL A 208 -5.08 7.00 18.73
N ASP A 209 -6.18 7.43 19.31
CA ASP A 209 -6.87 6.65 20.34
C ASP A 209 -7.84 5.70 19.62
N PHE A 210 -7.71 4.40 19.89
CA PHE A 210 -8.50 3.34 19.25
C PHE A 210 -9.21 2.48 20.28
N GLU A 211 -10.47 2.12 19.98
CA GLU A 211 -11.29 1.22 20.78
C GLU A 211 -11.95 0.17 19.88
N VAL A 212 -11.60 -1.09 20.14
CA VAL A 212 -12.13 -2.26 19.44
C VAL A 212 -13.60 -2.45 19.84
N LYS A 213 -14.47 -2.62 18.85
CA LYS A 213 -15.89 -2.91 19.11
C LYS A 213 -16.08 -4.32 19.67
N SER A 214 -17.04 -4.43 20.58
CA SER A 214 -17.37 -5.68 21.27
C SER A 214 -17.88 -6.75 20.30
N ASN A 215 -18.69 -6.36 19.32
CA ASN A 215 -19.15 -7.26 18.27
C ASN A 215 -18.07 -7.41 17.19
N VAL A 216 -17.61 -8.64 16.98
CA VAL A 216 -16.53 -8.98 16.05
C VAL A 216 -16.82 -8.53 14.61
N ILE A 217 -18.09 -8.54 14.20
CA ILE A 217 -18.49 -8.13 12.84
C ILE A 217 -18.28 -6.63 12.62
N ASP A 218 -18.31 -5.83 13.68
CA ASP A 218 -18.18 -4.38 13.60
C ASP A 218 -16.72 -3.92 13.81
N GLN A 219 -15.81 -4.85 14.10
CA GLN A 219 -14.38 -4.56 14.28
C GLN A 219 -13.76 -4.16 12.94
N VAL A 220 -12.86 -3.18 13.01
CA VAL A 220 -12.14 -2.65 11.85
C VAL A 220 -10.67 -3.00 11.93
N ASP A 221 -10.05 -3.13 10.77
CA ASP A 221 -8.60 -3.26 10.62
C ASP A 221 -7.98 -1.86 10.61
N LEU A 222 -7.39 -1.45 11.74
CA LEU A 222 -6.73 -0.15 11.84
C LEU A 222 -5.40 -0.21 11.10
N MET A 223 -5.28 0.62 10.06
CA MET A 223 -4.05 0.82 9.31
C MET A 223 -3.56 2.26 9.45
N THR A 224 -2.25 2.46 9.42
CA THR A 224 -1.64 3.81 9.47
C THR A 224 -0.54 3.97 8.44
N ALA A 225 -0.25 5.21 8.04
CA ALA A 225 0.86 5.53 7.15
C ALA A 225 1.52 6.85 7.57
N CYS A 226 2.81 6.98 7.28
CA CYS A 226 3.54 8.25 7.29
C CYS A 226 4.24 8.39 5.93
N SER A 227 4.21 9.58 5.33
CA SER A 227 4.89 9.82 4.05
C SER A 227 6.41 9.88 4.16
N GLY A 228 6.94 10.04 5.37
CA GLY A 228 8.29 10.55 5.52
C GLY A 228 8.39 12.01 5.08
N GLU A 229 9.58 12.39 4.63
CA GLU A 229 9.82 13.70 4.05
C GLU A 229 9.28 13.76 2.62
N VAL A 230 8.49 14.79 2.33
CA VAL A 230 8.09 15.15 0.98
C VAL A 230 8.70 16.49 0.65
N HIS A 231 9.31 16.61 -0.52
CA HIS A 231 9.86 17.87 -1.04
C HIS A 231 9.17 18.19 -2.37
N TYR A 232 8.54 19.36 -2.43
CA TYR A 232 7.94 19.89 -3.65
C TYR A 232 8.96 20.72 -4.43
N GLU A 233 9.33 20.21 -5.59
CA GLU A 233 10.16 20.91 -6.56
C GLU A 233 9.26 21.57 -7.61
N HIS A 234 9.45 22.87 -7.85
CA HIS A 234 8.60 23.60 -8.78
C HIS A 234 8.63 22.99 -10.18
N GLY A 235 7.44 22.76 -10.75
CA GLY A 235 7.28 22.15 -12.07
C GLY A 235 7.21 20.61 -12.06
N ASN A 236 7.47 19.97 -10.92
CA ASN A 236 7.31 18.52 -10.74
C ASN A 236 6.11 18.24 -9.84
N ASP A 237 5.34 17.18 -10.10
CA ASP A 237 4.32 16.76 -9.13
C ASP A 237 5.03 16.17 -7.89
N PRO A 238 4.67 16.62 -6.67
CA PRO A 238 5.27 16.10 -5.46
C PRO A 238 4.81 14.67 -5.21
N THR A 239 5.77 13.75 -5.12
CA THR A 239 5.47 12.34 -4.81
C THR A 239 5.23 12.16 -3.31
N SER A 240 3.96 12.30 -2.89
CA SER A 240 3.54 12.07 -1.50
C SER A 240 3.05 10.63 -1.33
N ASN A 241 3.93 9.70 -0.96
CA ASN A 241 3.55 8.30 -0.79
C ASN A 241 2.91 8.07 0.58
N LEU A 242 1.80 7.34 0.64
CA LEU A 242 1.20 6.84 1.88
C LEU A 242 1.19 5.32 1.82
N LYS A 243 2.19 4.71 2.48
CA LYS A 243 2.36 3.27 2.55
C LYS A 243 1.76 2.75 3.86
N PHE A 244 0.58 2.14 3.77
CA PHE A 244 -0.17 1.69 4.94
C PHE A 244 0.41 0.41 5.55
N THR A 245 0.44 0.37 6.88
CA THR A 245 0.75 -0.79 7.72
C THR A 245 -0.41 -1.10 8.64
N HIS A 246 -0.62 -2.39 8.94
CA HIS A 246 -1.59 -2.81 9.96
C HIS A 246 -1.06 -2.47 11.35
N ALA A 247 -1.88 -1.81 12.17
CA ALA A 247 -1.56 -1.44 13.55
C ALA A 247 -2.07 -2.47 14.57
N LEU A 248 -2.85 -3.48 14.13
CA LEU A 248 -3.46 -4.49 14.98
C LEU A 248 -2.96 -5.89 14.65
N ALA A 249 -3.10 -6.79 15.62
CA ALA A 249 -2.95 -8.22 15.40
C ALA A 249 -4.31 -8.84 15.06
N ALA A 250 -4.36 -9.64 14.00
CA ALA A 250 -5.53 -10.44 13.68
C ALA A 250 -5.45 -11.82 14.34
N VAL A 251 -6.56 -12.30 14.91
CA VAL A 251 -6.68 -13.64 15.48
C VAL A 251 -7.78 -14.39 14.77
N LYS A 252 -7.46 -15.57 14.22
CA LYS A 252 -8.41 -16.45 13.52
C LYS A 252 -8.55 -17.78 14.27
N PHE A 253 -9.78 -18.13 14.63
CA PHE A 253 -10.11 -19.46 15.14
C PHE A 253 -10.60 -20.33 14.00
N SER A 254 -10.08 -21.55 13.90
CA SER A 254 -10.48 -22.55 12.92
C SER A 254 -10.63 -23.91 13.60
N ILE A 255 -11.56 -24.73 13.09
CA ILE A 255 -11.85 -26.06 13.62
C ILE A 255 -11.29 -27.08 12.64
N GLY A 256 -10.41 -27.96 13.12
CA GLY A 256 -9.88 -29.07 12.32
C GLY A 256 -10.96 -30.12 12.02
N SER A 257 -10.80 -30.85 10.92
CA SER A 257 -11.75 -31.91 10.49
C SER A 257 -11.97 -33.00 11.55
N ASN A 258 -11.00 -33.23 12.42
CA ASN A 258 -11.02 -34.28 13.44
C ASN A 258 -11.85 -33.91 14.70
N LEU A 259 -12.39 -32.69 14.77
CA LEU A 259 -13.24 -32.24 15.88
C LEU A 259 -14.72 -32.63 15.69
N SER A 260 -15.12 -33.28 14.60
CA SER A 260 -16.51 -33.70 14.40
C SER A 260 -16.88 -34.87 15.34
N PRO A 261 -18.02 -34.84 16.06
CA PRO A 261 -19.16 -33.92 15.95
C PRO A 261 -19.25 -32.85 17.07
N VAL A 262 -18.13 -32.25 17.49
CA VAL A 262 -18.10 -31.25 18.59
C VAL A 262 -18.64 -29.89 18.12
N ILE A 263 -19.51 -29.29 18.94
CA ILE A 263 -20.02 -27.92 18.75
C ILE A 263 -19.30 -26.98 19.71
N ILE A 264 -18.57 -26.01 19.17
CA ILE A 264 -17.99 -24.91 19.96
C ILE A 264 -19.08 -23.87 20.23
N LYS A 265 -19.51 -23.74 21.49
CA LYS A 265 -20.53 -22.77 21.90
C LYS A 265 -19.97 -21.37 22.19
N LYS A 266 -18.73 -21.29 22.66
CA LYS A 266 -18.08 -20.04 23.07
C LYS A 266 -16.56 -20.15 22.93
N ILE A 267 -15.95 -19.08 22.47
CA ILE A 267 -14.51 -18.83 22.58
C ILE A 267 -14.36 -17.51 23.32
N GLU A 268 -13.51 -17.49 24.33
CA GLU A 268 -13.21 -16.29 25.10
C GLU A 268 -11.69 -16.13 25.19
N VAL A 269 -11.20 -14.91 24.99
CA VAL A 269 -9.79 -14.56 25.13
C VAL A 269 -9.69 -13.53 26.24
N SER A 270 -8.96 -13.86 27.30
CA SER A 270 -8.78 -12.99 28.47
C SER A 270 -7.47 -12.21 28.40
N GLY A 271 -7.45 -11.01 29.01
CA GLY A 271 -6.22 -10.19 29.11
C GLY A 271 -5.90 -9.37 27.85
N VAL A 272 -6.77 -9.40 26.82
CA VAL A 272 -6.61 -8.63 25.59
C VAL A 272 -6.78 -7.14 25.86
N LYS A 273 -5.87 -6.32 25.32
CA LYS A 273 -6.02 -4.86 25.30
C LYS A 273 -6.90 -4.48 24.10
N TYR A 274 -8.10 -3.99 24.38
CA TYR A 274 -9.09 -3.62 23.36
C TYR A 274 -9.22 -2.11 23.17
N LYS A 275 -8.54 -1.31 23.99
CA LYS A 275 -8.49 0.14 23.88
C LYS A 275 -7.07 0.63 24.15
N GLY A 276 -6.61 1.61 23.40
CA GLY A 276 -5.28 2.17 23.59
C GLY A 276 -4.97 3.38 22.73
N ARG A 277 -3.81 3.98 23.02
CA ARG A 277 -3.22 5.05 22.23
C ARG A 277 -2.08 4.49 21.38
N TYR A 278 -2.14 4.74 20.09
CA TYR A 278 -1.08 4.41 19.13
C TYR A 278 -0.43 5.70 18.63
N LYS A 279 0.86 5.89 18.91
CA LYS A 279 1.62 7.01 18.36
C LYS A 279 1.96 6.70 16.91
N LEU A 280 1.65 7.61 15.99
CA LEU A 280 1.95 7.40 14.58
C LEU A 280 3.47 7.40 14.33
N PRO A 281 3.95 6.64 13.33
CA PRO A 281 5.35 6.66 12.95
C PRO A 281 5.74 8.01 12.37
N ASN A 282 7.01 8.37 12.49
CA ASN A 282 7.55 9.62 11.95
C ASN A 282 8.54 9.39 10.80
N LYS A 283 8.54 8.19 10.22
CA LYS A 283 9.34 7.82 9.05
C LYS A 283 8.47 7.06 8.04
N ALA A 284 8.87 7.11 6.78
CA ALA A 284 8.15 6.46 5.68
C ALA A 284 8.14 4.93 5.79
N ASP A 285 9.13 4.36 6.47
CA ASP A 285 9.21 2.92 6.71
C ASP A 285 8.24 2.43 7.80
N GLY A 286 7.64 3.34 8.57
CA GLY A 286 6.78 3.01 9.71
C GLY A 286 7.46 3.06 11.08
N SER A 287 8.66 3.66 11.18
CA SER A 287 9.40 3.85 12.45
C SER A 287 9.25 5.23 13.08
#